data_AF-A0A835B8C7-F1
#
_entry.id   AF-A0A835B8C7-F1
#
_cell.length_a   1.000
_cell.length_b   1.000
_cell.length_c   1.000
_cell.angle_alpha   90.00
_cell.angle_beta   90.00
_cell.angle_gamma   90.00
#
_symmetry.space_group_name_H-M   'P 1'
#
loop_
_entity.id
_entity.type
_entity.pdbx_description
1 polymer ?
#
loop_
_entity_poly.entity_id
_entity_poly.type
_entity_poly.pdbx_seq_one_letter_code
_entity_poly.pdbx_strand_id
1 'polypeptide(L)' 'MRSLFGSYEVVTIHPDCNLVFFVEYDDLKLISYNMDCKEVCDVCTLGRGYGRITPYVPYFSDLSVRGNKH' A
#
# COMPACT_ATOMS: atom_id res chain seq x y z
N MET A 1 12.84 14.53 -5.32
CA MET A 1 12.52 15.71 -4.48
C MET A 1 12.17 15.16 -3.10
N ARG A 2 13.01 15.36 -2.08
CA ARG A 2 12.73 14.92 -0.69
C ARG A 2 12.06 16.10 0.03
N SER A 3 10.83 15.90 0.50
CA SER A 3 10.08 16.92 1.26
C SER A 3 10.55 16.92 2.72
N LEU A 4 10.66 18.11 3.32
CA LEU A 4 11.32 18.39 4.61
C LEU A 4 10.39 18.35 5.84
N PHE A 5 9.30 17.57 5.83
CA PHE A 5 8.35 17.50 6.95
C PHE A 5 8.07 16.06 7.32
N GLY A 6 8.83 15.52 8.27
CA GLY A 6 8.80 14.10 8.59
C GLY A 6 9.30 13.29 7.41
N SER A 7 10.31 12.46 7.61
CA SER A 7 10.70 11.55 6.56
C SER A 7 9.55 10.55 6.39
N TYR A 8 8.71 10.77 5.37
CA TYR A 8 7.67 9.85 4.94
C TYR A 8 7.97 9.36 3.51
N GLU A 9 7.82 8.07 3.26
CA GLU A 9 7.96 7.46 1.93
C GLU A 9 6.65 6.77 1.52
N VAL A 10 6.07 7.16 0.39
CA VAL A 10 4.89 6.49 -0.15
C VAL A 10 5.29 5.14 -0.73
N VAL A 11 4.62 4.09 -0.27
CA VAL A 11 4.84 2.70 -0.70
C VAL A 11 3.93 2.34 -1.88
N THR A 12 2.63 2.57 -1.73
CA THR A 12 1.64 2.26 -2.77
C THR A 12 0.33 3.00 -2.56
N ILE A 13 -0.42 3.12 -3.64
CA ILE A 13 -1.82 3.55 -3.65
C ILE A 13 -2.62 2.35 -4.12
N HIS A 14 -3.66 1.96 -3.39
CA HIS A 14 -4.52 0.85 -3.79
C HIS A 14 -5.26 1.22 -5.09
N PRO A 15 -5.27 0.37 -6.13
CA PRO A 15 -5.84 0.74 -7.43
C PRO A 15 -7.36 0.93 -7.40
N ASP A 16 -8.06 0.16 -6.55
CA ASP A 16 -9.53 0.13 -6.51
C ASP A 16 -10.13 0.87 -5.28
N CYS A 17 -9.29 1.27 -4.33
CA CYS A 17 -9.73 1.87 -3.07
C CYS A 17 -8.92 3.13 -2.82
N ASN A 18 -9.50 4.15 -2.22
CA ASN A 18 -8.81 5.40 -1.92
C ASN A 18 -7.90 5.27 -0.68
N LEU A 19 -6.99 4.29 -0.73
CA LEU A 19 -6.16 3.87 0.39
C LEU A 19 -4.68 4.01 0.00
N VAL A 20 -3.95 4.81 0.78
CA VAL A 20 -2.53 5.11 0.56
C VAL A 20 -1.71 4.47 1.67
N PHE A 21 -0.63 3.80 1.30
CA PHE A 21 0.33 3.24 2.25
C PHE A 21 1.64 4.02 2.18
N PHE A 22 2.19 4.36 3.34
CA PHE A 22 3.47 5.06 3.45
C PHE A 22 4.22 4.66 4.72
N VAL A 23 5.54 4.86 4.71
CA VAL A 23 6.41 4.60 5.86
C VAL A 23 6.81 5.92 6.49
N GLU A 24 6.67 6.01 7.81
CA GLU A 24 7.33 7.02 8.64
C GLU A 24 8.70 6.52 9.06
N TYR A 25 9.76 7.27 8.76
CA TYR A 25 11.13 6.83 9.03
C TYR A 25 11.57 6.99 10.48
N ASP A 26 10.89 7.80 11.29
CA ASP A 26 11.30 8.05 12.68
C ASP A 26 11.10 6.80 13.55
N ASP A 27 9.89 6.24 13.53
CA ASP A 27 9.54 5.01 14.25
C ASP A 27 9.52 3.76 13.34
N LEU A 28 9.87 3.91 12.06
CA LEU A 28 9.77 2.85 11.04
C LEU A 28 8.35 2.27 10.93
N LYS A 29 7.32 3.10 11.05
CA LYS A 29 5.93 2.65 11.00
C LYS A 29 5.40 2.59 9.57
N LEU A 30 4.80 1.46 9.22
CA LEU A 30 3.97 1.36 8.03
C LEU A 30 2.57 1.84 8.38
N ILE A 31 2.13 2.88 7.69
CA ILE A 31 0.86 3.55 7.94
C ILE A 31 -0.02 3.40 6.70
N SER A 32 -1.32 3.24 6.94
CA SER A 32 -2.35 3.34 5.92
C SER A 32 -3.23 4.57 6.15
N TYR A 33 -3.62 5.24 5.07
CA TYR A 33 -4.49 6.39 5.09
C TYR A 33 -5.65 6.17 4.13
N ASN A 34 -6.86 6.14 4.67
CA ASN A 34 -8.09 6.11 3.89
C ASN A 34 -8.50 7.55 3.57
N MET A 35 -8.44 7.94 2.29
CA MET A 35 -8.76 9.30 1.86
C MET A 35 -10.27 9.60 1.85
N ASP A 36 -11.14 8.58 1.79
CA ASP A 36 -12.59 8.76 1.83
C ASP A 36 -13.03 9.22 3.21
N CYS A 37 -12.61 8.50 4.24
CA CYS A 37 -12.93 8.79 5.64
C CYS A 37 -11.93 9.76 6.30
N LYS A 38 -10.80 10.02 5.65
CA LYS A 38 -9.65 10.78 6.19
C LYS A 38 -9.08 10.16 7.47
N GLU A 39 -9.08 8.85 7.55
CA GLU A 39 -8.62 8.09 8.72
C GLU A 39 -7.22 7.52 8.50
N VAL A 40 -6.41 7.57 9.56
CA VAL A 40 -5.05 7.02 9.61
C VAL A 40 -5.06 5.75 10.45
N CYS A 41 -4.36 4.72 10.01
CA CYS A 41 -4.21 3.46 10.74
C CYS A 41 -2.75 2.99 10.70
N ASP A 42 -2.18 2.73 11.89
CA ASP A 42 -0.85 2.10 12.05
C ASP A 42 -0.98 0.61 11.74
N VAL A 43 -0.36 0.18 10.65
CA VAL A 43 -0.46 -1.21 10.17
C VAL A 43 0.53 -2.08 10.95
N CYS A 44 1.79 -1.64 11.02
CA CYS A 44 2.83 -2.31 11.79
C CYS A 44 4.10 -1.47 11.90
N THR A 45 4.93 -1.81 12.89
CA THR A 45 6.31 -1.33 12.98
C THR A 45 7.26 -2.23 12.19
N LEU A 46 8.04 -1.65 11.30
CA LEU A 46 9.02 -2.34 10.48
C LEU A 46 10.31 -2.61 11.26
N GLY A 47 10.94 -3.74 10.96
CA GLY A 47 12.25 -4.09 11.52
C GLY A 47 13.36 -3.18 10.99
N ARG A 48 14.42 -3.02 11.80
CA ARG A 48 15.62 -2.29 11.37
C ARG A 48 16.21 -2.94 10.12
N GLY A 49 16.44 -2.13 9.08
CA GLY A 49 16.94 -2.63 7.80
C GLY A 49 15.88 -3.29 6.92
N TYR A 50 14.60 -2.95 7.10
CA TYR A 50 13.55 -3.35 6.17
C TYR A 50 13.96 -3.01 4.72
N GLY A 51 13.74 -3.96 3.82
CA GLY A 51 14.03 -3.80 2.40
C GLY A 51 12.93 -3.01 1.68
N ARG A 52 13.04 -2.93 0.35
CA ARG A 52 12.00 -2.32 -0.49
C ARG A 52 10.67 -3.08 -0.31
N ILE A 53 9.64 -2.37 0.13
CA ILE A 53 8.28 -2.91 0.19
C ILE A 53 7.74 -2.94 -1.24
N THR A 54 7.39 -4.13 -1.73
CA THR A 54 6.82 -4.32 -3.06
C THR A 54 5.32 -4.54 -2.93
N PRO A 55 4.48 -3.67 -3.50
CA PRO A 55 3.03 -3.84 -3.43
C PRO A 55 2.62 -5.13 -4.11
N TYR A 56 1.71 -5.88 -3.49
CA TYR A 56 1.14 -7.06 -4.12
C TYR A 56 0.17 -6.63 -5.21
N VAL A 57 0.45 -7.03 -6.46
CA VAL A 57 -0.49 -6.89 -7.58
C VAL A 57 -1.11 -8.27 -7.79
N PRO A 58 -2.38 -8.47 -7.44
CA PRO A 58 -3.03 -9.75 -7.69
C PRO A 58 -3.03 -10.04 -9.19
N TYR A 59 -2.45 -11.17 -9.58
CA TYR A 59 -2.52 -11.62 -10.97
C TYR A 59 -3.90 -12.25 -11.22
N PHE A 60 -4.85 -11.44 -11.65
CA PHE A 60 -6.11 -11.94 -12.19
C PHE A 60 -5.83 -12.50 -13.58
N SER A 61 -5.49 -13.78 -13.66
CA SER A 61 -5.66 -14.49 -14.92
C SER A 61 -7.16 -14.46 -15.21
N ASP A 62 -7.56 -13.81 -16.30
CA ASP A 62 -8.88 -14.00 -16.88
C ASP A 62 -9.00 -15.49 -17.22
N LEU A 63 -9.46 -16.29 -16.25
CA LEU A 63 -10.01 -17.59 -16.51
C LEU A 63 -11.21 -17.28 -17.39
N SER A 64 -11.01 -17.37 -18.70
CA SER A 64 -12.11 -17.37 -19.65
C SER A 64 -13.02 -18.49 -19.17
N VAL A 65 -14.08 -18.14 -18.45
CA VAL A 65 -15.20 -19.03 -18.21
C VAL A 65 -15.83 -19.15 -19.59
N ARG A 66 -15.24 -20.03 -20.40
CA ARG A 66 -15.83 -20.47 -21.65
C ARG A 66 -17.11 -21.17 -21.20
N GLY A 67 -18.20 -20.43 -21.27
CA GLY A 67 -19.54 -21.00 -21.16
C GLY A 67 -19.67 -22.02 -22.28
N ASN A 68 -19.38 -23.28 -21.97
CA ASN A 68 -19.71 -24.37 -22.86
C ASN A 68 -21.23 -24.54 -22.76
N LYS A 69 -21.98 -23.76 -23.54
CA LYS A 69 -23.35 -24.14 -23.92
C LYS A 69 -23.23 -25.05 -25.15
N HIS A 70 -23.35 -26.35 -24.93
CA HIS A 70 -23.91 -27.28 -25.90
C HIS A 70 -24.75 -28.30 -25.16
#